data_AF-A0A959X5L2-F1
#
_entry.id   AF-A0A959X5L2-F1
#
_cell.length_a   1.000
_cell.length_b   1.000
_cell.length_c   1.000
_cell.angle_alpha   90.00
_cell.angle_beta   90.00
_cell.angle_gamma   90.00
#
_symmetry.space_group_name_H-M   'P 1'
#
loop_
_entity.id
_entity.type
_entity.pdbx_description
1 polymer ?
#
loop_
_entity_poly.entity_id
_entity_poly.type
_entity_poly.pdbx_seq_one_letter_code
_entity_poly.pdbx_strand_id
1 'polypeptide(L)'
;GGEDRVVLAHAVAMSTGGMPLLYLGDEVAQLNDYYYRDRPAEAGDSRWVNRPFRPEVAYAARHDPATTAGRVFSRLHRLLQVRSETPELGGNDLIPFRTPHPSVLAFQRPGSGGVVLVLANFGDDPVRVDAPTLSGFAPEAVDLVADRRLSLADGVALAPHAFLWLRVVPVP
;
A
#
# COMPACT_ATOMS: atom_id res chain seq x y z
N GLY A 1 11.41 3.09 -5.74
CA GLY A 1 11.31 4.09 -6.82
C GLY A 1 9.93 4.73 -6.85
N GLY A 2 9.58 5.48 -7.90
CA GLY A 2 8.27 6.15 -8.00
C GLY A 2 7.08 5.18 -7.96
N GLU A 3 7.20 4.03 -8.63
CA GLU A 3 6.20 2.96 -8.60
C GLU A 3 5.91 2.48 -7.17
N ASP A 4 6.94 2.29 -6.35
CA ASP A 4 6.77 1.81 -4.97
C ASP A 4 6.04 2.83 -4.10
N ARG A 5 6.27 4.12 -4.31
CA ARG A 5 5.56 5.19 -3.58
C ARG A 5 4.06 5.20 -3.91
N VAL A 6 3.70 5.00 -5.18
CA VAL A 6 2.30 4.88 -5.61
C VAL A 6 1.65 3.68 -4.93
N VAL A 7 2.31 2.52 -5.00
CA VAL A 7 1.76 1.29 -4.40
C VAL A 7 1.68 1.39 -2.88
N LEU A 8 2.68 2.00 -2.22
CA LEU A 8 2.67 2.25 -0.76
C LEU A 8 1.49 3.11 -0.34
N ALA A 9 1.26 4.24 -1.02
CA ALA A 9 0.14 5.13 -0.71
C ALA A 9 -1.21 4.40 -0.80
N HIS A 10 -1.39 3.60 -1.85
CA HIS A 10 -2.57 2.76 -2.04
C HIS A 10 -2.67 1.64 -0.99
N ALA A 11 -1.56 1.00 -0.63
CA ALA A 11 -1.54 -0.02 0.41
C ALA A 11 -1.98 0.54 1.76
N VAL A 12 -1.58 1.77 2.11
CA VAL A 12 -2.06 2.41 3.33
C VAL A 12 -3.55 2.74 3.23
N ALA A 13 -4.00 3.39 2.15
CA ALA A 13 -5.41 3.74 1.97
C ALA A 13 -6.33 2.49 1.96
N MET A 14 -5.86 1.38 1.43
CA MET A 14 -6.58 0.11 1.38
C MET A 14 -6.52 -0.69 2.69
N SER A 15 -5.77 -0.25 3.70
CA SER A 15 -5.62 -1.01 4.94
C SER A 15 -5.99 -0.25 6.20
N THR A 16 -6.15 1.07 6.18
CA THR A 16 -6.52 1.88 7.36
C THR A 16 -7.98 1.72 7.82
N GLY A 17 -8.87 1.22 6.97
CA GLY A 17 -10.31 1.04 7.28
C GLY A 17 -11.20 1.94 6.41
N GLY A 18 -12.47 1.55 6.25
CA GLY A 18 -13.42 2.22 5.37
C GLY A 18 -13.40 1.74 3.92
N MET A 19 -14.06 2.47 3.01
CA MET A 19 -14.07 2.14 1.58
C MET A 19 -12.98 2.92 0.84
N PRO A 20 -11.93 2.26 0.31
CA PRO A 20 -10.91 2.95 -0.47
C PRO A 20 -11.53 3.45 -1.79
N LEU A 21 -11.27 4.71 -2.12
CA LEU A 21 -11.65 5.31 -3.39
C LEU A 21 -10.40 5.44 -4.28
N LEU A 22 -10.49 4.95 -5.51
CA LEU A 22 -9.42 5.06 -6.51
C LEU A 22 -9.69 6.23 -7.44
N TYR A 23 -8.66 7.03 -7.71
CA TYR A 23 -8.67 7.98 -8.82
C TYR A 23 -8.26 7.23 -10.09
N LEU A 24 -9.21 7.06 -11.02
CA LEU A 24 -8.97 6.26 -12.23
C LEU A 24 -7.86 6.88 -13.07
N GLY A 25 -6.84 6.09 -13.37
CA GLY A 25 -5.58 6.51 -13.99
C GLY A 25 -4.38 6.19 -13.10
N ASP A 26 -4.54 6.27 -11.78
CA ASP A 26 -3.47 5.95 -10.83
C ASP A 26 -3.02 4.49 -10.93
N GLU A 27 -3.95 3.57 -11.24
CA GLU A 27 -3.68 2.15 -11.38
C GLU A 27 -2.81 1.80 -12.59
N VAL A 28 -2.64 2.74 -13.53
CA VAL A 28 -1.72 2.63 -14.66
C VAL A 28 -0.59 3.68 -14.60
N ALA A 29 -0.38 4.27 -13.42
CA ALA A 29 0.63 5.30 -13.15
C ALA A 29 0.54 6.51 -14.10
N GLN A 30 -0.68 6.98 -14.35
CA GLN A 30 -0.92 8.13 -15.20
C GLN A 30 -0.22 9.39 -14.65
N LEU A 31 0.45 10.12 -15.54
CA LEU A 31 1.12 11.37 -15.20
C LEU A 31 0.19 12.58 -15.41
N ASN A 32 0.65 13.72 -14.89
CA ASN A 32 0.03 15.02 -15.09
C ASN A 32 -0.16 15.36 -16.58
N ASP A 33 -1.28 16.01 -16.89
CA ASP A 33 -1.48 16.66 -18.18
C ASP A 33 -1.05 18.13 -18.07
N TYR A 34 0.09 18.48 -18.66
CA TYR A 34 0.56 19.87 -18.71
C TYR A 34 -0.01 20.67 -19.90
N TYR A 35 -0.65 19.99 -20.87
CA TYR A 35 -1.28 20.62 -22.03
C TYR A 35 -2.61 21.30 -21.69
N TYR A 36 -3.12 21.16 -20.45
CA TYR A 36 -4.26 21.93 -19.97
C TYR A 36 -4.07 23.45 -20.13
N ARG A 37 -2.81 23.93 -20.11
CA ARG A 37 -2.44 25.33 -20.31
C ARG A 37 -2.74 25.83 -21.72
N ASP A 38 -2.79 24.92 -22.69
CA ASP A 38 -3.05 25.24 -24.10
C ASP A 38 -4.54 25.17 -24.44
N ARG A 39 -5.39 24.74 -23.48
CA ARG A 39 -6.85 24.66 -23.64
C ARG A 39 -7.48 25.87 -22.94
N PRO A 40 -8.02 26.87 -23.67
CA PRO A 40 -8.49 28.13 -23.06
C PRO A 40 -9.52 27.98 -21.94
N ALA A 41 -10.37 26.94 -22.00
CA ALA A 41 -11.36 26.64 -20.99
C ALA A 41 -10.77 26.04 -19.69
N GLU A 42 -9.55 25.51 -19.74
CA GLU A 42 -8.88 24.80 -18.64
C GLU A 42 -7.71 25.60 -18.05
N ALA A 43 -7.04 26.41 -18.87
CA ALA A 43 -5.78 27.09 -18.54
C ALA A 43 -5.83 27.96 -17.27
N GLY A 44 -7.00 28.50 -16.93
CA GLY A 44 -7.24 29.32 -15.73
C GLY A 44 -7.33 28.54 -14.41
N ASP A 45 -7.32 27.20 -14.45
CA ASP A 45 -7.50 26.35 -13.27
C ASP A 45 -6.45 25.22 -13.25
N SER A 46 -5.49 25.33 -12.33
CA SER A 46 -4.41 24.35 -12.20
C SER A 46 -4.87 22.95 -11.79
N ARG A 47 -6.12 22.79 -11.31
CA ARG A 47 -6.69 21.45 -11.04
C ARG A 47 -6.87 20.61 -12.29
N TRP A 48 -6.75 21.17 -13.50
CA TRP A 48 -6.73 20.35 -14.72
C TRP A 48 -5.43 19.56 -14.89
N VAL A 49 -4.36 19.95 -14.19
CA VAL A 49 -3.07 19.23 -14.24
C VAL A 49 -3.19 17.76 -13.85
N ASN A 50 -4.08 17.46 -12.90
CA ASN A 50 -4.34 16.11 -12.40
C ASN A 50 -5.72 15.58 -12.84
N ARG A 51 -6.27 16.10 -13.95
CA ARG A 51 -7.51 15.59 -14.59
C ARG A 51 -7.27 15.22 -16.06
N PRO A 52 -6.23 14.41 -16.35
CA PRO A 52 -5.91 14.03 -17.72
C PRO A 52 -7.02 13.17 -18.32
N PHE A 53 -7.09 13.14 -19.65
CA PHE A 53 -7.92 12.16 -20.36
C PHE A 53 -7.41 10.73 -20.12
N ARG A 54 -8.29 9.75 -20.28
CA ARG A 54 -7.95 8.33 -20.15
C ARG A 54 -6.73 7.96 -21.03
N PRO A 55 -5.65 7.40 -20.45
CA PRO A 55 -4.42 7.08 -21.16
C PRO A 55 -4.54 5.70 -21.84
N GLU A 56 -5.13 5.65 -23.04
CA GLU A 56 -5.43 4.38 -23.74
C GLU A 56 -4.20 3.48 -23.90
N VAL A 57 -3.02 4.03 -24.19
CA VAL A 57 -1.76 3.27 -24.33
C VAL A 57 -1.37 2.60 -23.02
N ALA A 58 -1.45 3.31 -21.90
CA ALA A 58 -1.10 2.75 -20.58
C ALA A 58 -2.10 1.68 -20.15
N TYR A 59 -3.40 1.90 -20.40
CA TYR A 59 -4.42 0.88 -20.15
C TYR A 59 -4.24 -0.36 -21.03
N ALA A 60 -3.89 -0.20 -22.31
CA ALA A 60 -3.60 -1.35 -23.17
C ALA A 60 -2.40 -2.17 -22.64
N ALA A 61 -1.39 -1.51 -22.07
CA ALA A 61 -0.20 -2.14 -21.49
C ALA A 61 -0.35 -2.64 -20.05
N ARG A 62 -1.52 -2.48 -19.40
CA ARG A 62 -1.72 -2.79 -17.96
C ARG A 62 -1.50 -4.27 -17.56
N HIS A 63 -1.38 -5.17 -18.54
CA HIS A 63 -1.08 -6.58 -18.31
C HIS A 63 0.35 -6.96 -18.71
N ASP A 64 1.14 -6.01 -19.21
CA ASP A 64 2.54 -6.22 -19.57
C ASP A 64 3.46 -5.87 -18.38
N PRO A 65 4.10 -6.86 -17.73
CA PRO A 65 4.98 -6.64 -16.58
C PRO A 65 6.27 -5.88 -16.93
N ALA A 66 6.63 -5.77 -18.21
CA ALA A 66 7.76 -4.96 -18.65
C ALA A 66 7.47 -3.44 -18.56
N THR A 67 6.19 -3.05 -18.46
CA THR A 67 5.79 -1.63 -18.39
C THR A 67 5.50 -1.18 -16.97
N THR A 68 5.68 0.13 -16.71
CA THR A 68 5.29 0.75 -15.44
C THR A 68 3.79 0.58 -15.17
N ALA A 69 2.95 0.76 -16.20
CA ALA A 69 1.51 0.57 -16.09
C ALA A 69 1.17 -0.86 -15.62
N GLY A 70 1.75 -1.90 -16.24
CA GLY A 70 1.48 -3.27 -15.84
C GLY A 70 2.00 -3.65 -14.46
N ARG A 71 3.17 -3.14 -14.05
CA ARG A 71 3.71 -3.36 -12.69
C ARG A 71 2.85 -2.69 -11.62
N VAL A 72 2.43 -1.45 -11.82
CA VAL A 72 1.56 -0.75 -10.86
C VAL A 72 0.17 -1.38 -10.83
N PHE A 73 -0.43 -1.67 -11.99
CA PHE A 73 -1.76 -2.27 -12.09
C PHE A 73 -1.82 -3.61 -11.38
N SER A 74 -0.88 -4.51 -11.65
CA SER A 74 -0.85 -5.84 -11.03
C SER A 74 -0.69 -5.76 -9.50
N ARG A 75 0.15 -4.85 -9.00
CA ARG A 75 0.35 -4.65 -7.55
C ARG A 75 -0.89 -4.07 -6.88
N LEU A 76 -1.54 -3.06 -7.46
CA LEU A 76 -2.79 -2.50 -6.93
C LEU A 76 -3.93 -3.52 -6.97
N HIS A 77 -4.05 -4.29 -8.06
CA HIS A 77 -5.02 -5.37 -8.17
C HIS A 77 -4.80 -6.44 -7.08
N ARG A 78 -3.54 -6.81 -6.80
CA ARG A 78 -3.22 -7.73 -5.70
C ARG A 78 -3.68 -7.17 -4.35
N LEU A 79 -3.46 -5.88 -4.07
CA LEU A 79 -3.91 -5.25 -2.82
C LEU A 79 -5.43 -5.27 -2.67
N LEU A 80 -6.17 -4.98 -3.73
CA LEU A 80 -7.63 -5.05 -3.75
C LEU A 80 -8.14 -6.47 -3.50
N GLN A 81 -7.53 -7.46 -4.17
CA GLN A 81 -7.87 -8.86 -3.98
C GLN A 81 -7.65 -9.27 -2.52
N VAL A 82 -6.45 -9.04 -1.98
CA VAL A 82 -6.12 -9.37 -0.58
C VAL A 82 -7.05 -8.66 0.38
N ARG A 83 -7.35 -7.37 0.17
CA ARG A 83 -8.32 -6.64 0.98
C ARG A 83 -9.69 -7.31 0.98
N SER A 84 -10.19 -7.73 -0.18
CA SER A 84 -11.52 -8.35 -0.29
C SER A 84 -11.59 -9.74 0.37
N GLU A 85 -10.45 -10.43 0.46
CA GLU A 85 -10.31 -11.77 1.07
C GLU A 85 -9.92 -11.72 2.56
N THR A 86 -9.68 -10.54 3.14
CA THR A 86 -9.17 -10.36 4.51
C THR A 86 -10.19 -9.65 5.39
N PRO A 87 -10.99 -10.39 6.19
CA PRO A 87 -12.04 -9.81 7.02
C PRO A 87 -11.56 -8.73 7.99
N GLU A 88 -10.35 -8.87 8.53
CA GLU A 88 -9.74 -7.91 9.47
C GLU A 88 -9.56 -6.52 8.85
N LEU A 89 -9.40 -6.42 7.53
CA LEU A 89 -9.26 -5.14 6.83
C LEU A 89 -10.61 -4.44 6.59
N GLY A 90 -11.73 -5.12 6.83
CA GLY A 90 -13.08 -4.56 6.83
C GLY A 90 -13.35 -3.62 8.01
N GLY A 91 -14.48 -2.91 7.99
CA GLY A 91 -14.83 -1.95 9.05
C GLY A 91 -13.85 -0.78 9.18
N ASN A 92 -13.89 -0.11 10.34
CA ASN A 92 -13.10 1.10 10.62
C ASN A 92 -12.17 0.98 11.83
N ASP A 93 -12.23 -0.13 12.57
CA ASP A 93 -11.43 -0.31 13.78
C ASP A 93 -9.95 -0.37 13.42
N LEU A 94 -9.16 0.49 14.04
CA LEU A 94 -7.72 0.60 13.84
C LEU A 94 -7.06 0.92 15.18
N ILE A 95 -6.03 0.16 15.53
CA ILE A 95 -5.26 0.36 16.76
C ILE A 95 -3.84 0.80 16.37
N PRO A 96 -3.37 1.99 16.78
CA PRO A 96 -2.00 2.43 16.48
C PRO A 96 -0.97 1.44 17.00
N PHE A 97 0.07 1.18 16.22
CA PHE A 97 1.22 0.37 16.63
C PHE A 97 2.47 1.23 16.55
N ARG A 98 3.24 1.29 17.64
CA ARG A 98 4.43 2.15 17.70
C ARG A 98 5.65 1.35 17.30
N THR A 99 6.43 1.90 16.38
CA THR A 99 7.79 1.43 16.07
C THR A 99 8.80 2.49 16.52
N PRO A 100 10.06 2.13 16.80
CA PRO A 100 11.10 3.12 17.08
C PRO A 100 11.56 3.89 15.82
N HIS A 101 11.03 3.56 14.64
CA HIS A 101 11.44 4.15 13.36
C HIS A 101 10.45 5.21 12.91
N PRO A 102 10.85 6.50 12.84
CA PRO A 102 9.94 7.58 12.47
C PRO A 102 9.42 7.48 11.03
N SER A 103 10.13 6.77 10.16
CA SER A 103 9.71 6.53 8.77
C SER A 103 8.68 5.42 8.63
N VAL A 104 8.44 4.60 9.68
CA VAL A 104 7.54 3.46 9.59
C VAL A 104 6.19 3.79 10.22
N LEU A 105 5.19 3.98 9.38
CA LEU A 105 3.79 3.97 9.79
C LEU A 105 3.41 2.53 10.15
N ALA A 106 2.79 2.35 11.32
CA ALA A 106 2.31 1.05 11.74
C ALA A 106 0.98 1.12 12.50
N PHE A 107 0.14 0.13 12.25
CA PHE A 107 -1.14 -0.02 12.93
C PHE A 107 -1.66 -1.45 12.81
N GLN A 108 -2.60 -1.78 13.69
CA GLN A 108 -3.27 -3.08 13.74
C GLN A 108 -4.71 -2.92 13.29
N ARG A 109 -5.19 -3.90 12.54
CA ARG A 109 -6.60 -4.08 12.18
C ARG A 109 -7.12 -5.35 12.88
N PRO A 110 -7.89 -5.22 13.97
CA PRO A 110 -8.34 -6.37 14.74
C PRO A 110 -9.46 -7.14 14.02
N GLY A 111 -9.48 -8.45 14.18
CA GLY A 111 -10.58 -9.31 13.73
C GLY A 111 -10.84 -10.47 14.71
N SER A 112 -11.88 -11.26 14.43
CA SER A 112 -12.33 -12.34 15.32
C SER A 112 -11.36 -13.52 15.44
N GLY A 113 -10.48 -13.73 14.47
CA GLY A 113 -9.54 -14.86 14.40
C GLY A 113 -8.05 -14.48 14.37
N GLY A 114 -7.72 -13.20 14.55
CA GLY A 114 -6.36 -12.69 14.44
C GLY A 114 -6.30 -11.18 14.26
N VAL A 115 -5.10 -10.66 14.04
CA VAL A 115 -4.86 -9.24 13.80
C VAL A 115 -4.07 -9.11 12.50
N VAL A 116 -4.40 -8.11 11.68
CA VAL A 116 -3.51 -7.68 10.60
C VAL A 116 -2.66 -6.52 11.09
N LEU A 117 -1.37 -6.76 11.30
CA LEU A 117 -0.37 -5.74 11.55
C LEU A 117 0.11 -5.18 10.20
N VAL A 118 -0.14 -3.90 9.99
CA VAL A 118 0.35 -3.15 8.84
C VAL A 118 1.63 -2.43 9.25
N LEU A 119 2.69 -2.61 8.46
CA LEU A 119 3.94 -1.87 8.56
C LEU A 119 4.23 -1.23 7.20
N ALA A 120 4.54 0.06 7.16
CA ALA A 120 4.73 0.82 5.94
C ALA A 120 5.89 1.80 6.09
N ASN A 121 7.01 1.55 5.39
CA ASN A 121 8.19 2.41 5.41
C ASN A 121 8.05 3.54 4.38
N PHE A 122 7.84 4.77 4.83
CA PHE A 122 7.81 5.97 4.00
C PHE A 122 9.20 6.56 3.73
N GLY A 123 10.25 5.99 4.32
CA GLY A 123 11.63 6.44 4.15
C GLY A 123 12.26 5.95 2.85
N ASP A 124 13.32 6.65 2.45
CA ASP A 124 14.18 6.31 1.32
C ASP A 124 15.26 5.27 1.66
N ASP A 125 15.40 4.91 2.94
CA ASP A 125 16.35 3.93 3.46
C ASP A 125 15.67 2.65 3.98
N PRO A 126 16.34 1.49 3.90
CA PRO A 126 15.82 0.26 4.50
C PRO A 126 15.77 0.37 6.02
N VAL A 127 14.74 -0.23 6.62
CA VAL A 127 14.52 -0.26 8.07
C VAL A 127 14.31 -1.71 8.52
N ARG A 128 14.81 -2.06 9.70
CA ARG A 128 14.49 -3.32 10.38
C ARG A 128 13.70 -3.02 11.64
N VAL A 129 12.46 -3.51 11.72
CA VAL A 129 11.70 -3.51 12.97
C VAL A 129 12.13 -4.73 13.78
N ASP A 130 12.82 -4.50 14.89
CA ASP A 130 13.42 -5.56 15.68
C ASP A 130 12.40 -6.42 16.43
N ALA A 131 12.75 -7.69 16.69
CA ALA A 131 11.90 -8.65 17.38
C ALA A 131 11.29 -8.16 18.71
N PRO A 132 12.00 -7.41 19.58
CA PRO A 132 11.41 -6.87 20.81
C PRO A 132 10.25 -5.89 20.56
N THR A 133 10.23 -5.19 19.42
CA THR A 133 9.08 -4.34 19.05
C THR A 133 7.84 -5.20 18.74
N LEU A 134 8.06 -6.40 18.24
CA LEU A 134 7.02 -7.34 17.76
C LEU A 134 6.66 -8.41 18.81
N SER A 135 7.27 -8.39 20.00
CA SER A 135 7.15 -9.47 20.99
C SER A 135 5.76 -9.62 21.61
N GLY A 136 4.85 -8.68 21.34
CA GLY A 136 3.42 -8.80 21.67
C GLY A 136 2.66 -9.75 20.76
N PHE A 137 3.31 -10.37 19.77
CA PHE A 137 2.73 -11.37 18.88
C PHE A 137 3.50 -12.70 18.95
N ALA A 138 2.82 -13.78 18.56
CA ALA A 138 3.46 -15.06 18.29
C ALA A 138 4.52 -14.89 17.18
N PRO A 139 5.59 -15.70 17.18
CA PRO A 139 6.66 -15.56 16.21
C PRO A 139 6.20 -15.86 14.78
N GLU A 140 5.17 -16.67 14.58
CA GLU A 140 4.65 -16.97 13.25
C GLU A 140 3.77 -15.82 12.72
N ALA A 141 4.08 -15.37 11.51
CA ALA A 141 3.28 -14.40 10.78
C ALA A 141 3.08 -14.83 9.32
N VAL A 142 2.02 -14.34 8.69
CA VAL A 142 1.79 -14.51 7.25
C VAL A 142 1.72 -13.14 6.60
N ASP A 143 2.62 -12.88 5.65
CA ASP A 143 2.53 -11.74 4.74
C ASP A 143 1.42 -12.02 3.72
N LEU A 144 0.28 -11.35 3.91
CA LEU A 144 -0.93 -11.56 3.11
C LEU A 144 -0.75 -11.13 1.66
N VAL A 145 0.11 -10.15 1.39
CA VAL A 145 0.28 -9.59 0.05
C VAL A 145 1.19 -10.50 -0.77
N ALA A 146 2.31 -10.93 -0.20
CA ALA A 146 3.23 -11.86 -0.85
C ALA A 146 2.86 -13.35 -0.67
N ASP A 147 1.83 -13.65 0.12
CA ASP A 147 1.39 -15.01 0.46
C ASP A 147 2.52 -15.92 0.97
N ARG A 148 3.30 -15.40 1.92
CA ARG A 148 4.45 -16.11 2.50
C ARG A 148 4.46 -16.08 4.01
N ARG A 149 4.95 -17.16 4.62
CA ARG A 149 5.19 -17.22 6.06
C ARG A 149 6.47 -16.49 6.42
N LEU A 150 6.45 -15.79 7.55
CA LEU A 150 7.58 -15.06 8.11
C LEU A 150 7.70 -15.42 9.60
N SER A 151 8.91 -15.27 10.14
CA SER A 151 9.17 -15.33 11.57
C SER A 151 9.43 -13.92 12.09
N LEU A 152 8.71 -13.51 13.14
CA LEU A 152 8.94 -12.26 13.86
C LEU A 152 10.06 -12.40 14.91
N ALA A 153 10.53 -13.62 15.19
CA ALA A 153 11.55 -13.90 16.20
C ALA A 153 12.88 -13.19 15.94
N ASP A 154 13.19 -12.92 14.67
CA ASP A 154 14.38 -12.17 14.28
C ASP A 154 14.08 -10.68 14.01
N GLY A 155 12.80 -10.29 13.95
CA GLY A 155 12.37 -8.99 13.42
C GLY A 155 12.12 -9.02 11.91
N VAL A 156 11.60 -7.91 11.36
CA VAL A 156 11.22 -7.81 9.96
C VAL A 156 11.92 -6.65 9.27
N ALA A 157 12.42 -6.89 8.05
CA ALA A 157 13.05 -5.87 7.23
C ALA A 157 12.06 -5.28 6.22
N LEU A 158 12.08 -3.97 6.08
CA LEU A 158 11.34 -3.19 5.11
C LEU A 158 12.35 -2.45 4.23
N ALA A 159 12.32 -2.72 2.92
CA ALA A 159 13.05 -1.91 1.96
C ALA A 159 12.47 -0.47 1.91
N PRO A 160 13.15 0.49 1.26
CA PRO A 160 12.59 1.82 1.01
C PRO A 160 11.23 1.71 0.33
N HIS A 161 10.22 2.41 0.85
CA HIS A 161 8.84 2.40 0.33
C HIS A 161 8.13 1.04 0.37
N ALA A 162 8.67 0.05 1.09
CA ALA A 162 8.03 -1.25 1.25
C ALA A 162 6.97 -1.21 2.36
N PHE A 163 6.03 -2.15 2.28
CA PHE A 163 5.04 -2.39 3.30
C PHE A 163 4.82 -3.90 3.47
N LEU A 164 4.25 -4.26 4.63
CA LEU A 164 3.83 -5.61 4.95
C LEU A 164 2.42 -5.56 5.55
N TRP A 165 1.55 -6.47 5.13
CA TRP A 165 0.29 -6.76 5.82
C TRP A 165 0.43 -8.14 6.45
N LEU A 166 0.77 -8.16 7.73
CA LEU A 166 1.09 -9.39 8.44
C LEU A 166 -0.14 -9.85 9.22
N ARG A 167 -0.70 -11.01 8.89
CA ARG A 167 -1.60 -11.69 9.82
C ARG A 167 -0.77 -12.28 10.95
N VAL A 168 -1.07 -11.84 12.17
CA VAL A 168 -0.36 -12.17 13.41
C VAL A 168 -1.35 -12.58 14.50
N VAL A 169 -0.86 -13.31 15.49
CA VAL A 169 -1.63 -13.73 16.67
C VAL A 169 -1.06 -13.02 17.90
N PRO A 170 -1.83 -12.17 18.61
CA PRO A 170 -1.38 -11.58 19.86
C PRO A 170 -1.03 -12.65 20.90
N VAL A 171 0.05 -12.46 21.65
CA VAL A 171 0.34 -13.28 22.84
C VAL A 171 -0.30 -12.65 24.09
N PRO A 172 -0.74 -13.46 25.07
CA PRO A 172 -1.31 -12.97 26.34
C PRO A 172 -0.34 -12.12 27.17
#